data_AF-A0AAU7SS33-F1
#
_entry.id   AF-A0AAU7SS33-F1
#
_cell.length_a   1.000
_cell.length_b   1.000
_cell.length_c   1.000
_cell.angle_alpha   90.00
_cell.angle_beta   90.00
_cell.angle_gamma   90.00
#
_symmetry.space_group_name_H-M   'P 1'
#
loop_
_entity.id
_entity.type
_entity.pdbx_description
1 polymer ?
#
loop_
_entity_poly.entity_id
_entity_poly.type
_entity_poly.pdbx_seq_one_letter_code
_entity_poly.pdbx_strand_id
1 'polypeptide(L)'
;MFRILFLIAAIVTCSNAVAGDNKSANPFSNHQVNEKRERQENLFRCAAAYGIWMKIAEEKKEADNAQRYTARFEKLSKDAQNSFAALGKGENEADNHLQKHVDTLVKFATSDGHVLPAIKTFCDREFP
;
A
#
# COMPACT_ATOMS: atom_id res chain seq x y z
N MET A 1 -22.70 38.27 -32.68
CA MET A 1 -23.71 38.98 -31.85
C MET A 1 -23.40 38.69 -30.39
N PHE A 2 -22.92 39.70 -29.66
CA PHE A 2 -22.68 39.63 -28.23
C PHE A 2 -24.01 39.63 -27.48
N ARG A 3 -24.21 38.68 -26.56
CA ARG A 3 -25.21 38.78 -25.50
C ARG A 3 -24.56 38.43 -24.17
N ILE A 4 -24.12 39.48 -23.51
CA ILE A 4 -23.85 39.54 -22.07
C ILE A 4 -25.19 39.26 -21.37
N LEU A 5 -25.22 38.28 -20.45
CA LEU A 5 -26.32 38.15 -19.51
C LEU A 5 -25.78 38.04 -18.08
N PHE A 6 -26.46 38.82 -17.25
CA PHE A 6 -26.10 39.33 -15.94
C PHE A 6 -25.92 38.28 -14.84
N LEU A 7 -25.08 38.69 -13.89
CA LEU A 7 -24.85 38.15 -12.56
C LEU A 7 -26.09 38.15 -11.63
N ILE A 8 -26.09 37.14 -10.75
CA ILE A 8 -26.56 37.08 -9.34
C ILE A 8 -28.08 37.01 -9.05
N ALA A 9 -28.49 35.88 -8.46
CA ALA A 9 -29.26 35.88 -7.21
C ALA A 9 -28.98 34.59 -6.43
N ALA A 10 -28.52 34.74 -5.20
CA ALA A 10 -28.24 33.68 -4.24
C ALA A 10 -29.55 33.02 -3.79
N ILE A 11 -29.58 31.67 -3.78
CA ILE A 11 -30.55 30.91 -3.01
C ILE A 11 -29.78 30.29 -1.85
N VAL A 12 -29.89 30.95 -0.70
CA VAL A 12 -29.57 30.41 0.61
C VAL A 12 -30.70 29.46 0.96
N THR A 13 -30.43 28.15 0.90
CA THR A 13 -31.23 27.14 1.60
C THR A 13 -30.37 26.55 2.70
N CYS A 14 -30.58 27.05 3.91
CA CYS A 14 -30.10 26.46 5.16
C CYS A 14 -30.85 25.14 5.38
N SER A 15 -30.27 24.02 4.93
CA SER A 15 -30.64 22.71 5.45
C SER A 15 -29.60 22.32 6.49
N ASN A 16 -29.98 22.49 7.76
CA ASN A 16 -29.32 21.88 8.90
C ASN A 16 -29.41 20.35 8.78
N ALA A 17 -28.34 19.71 8.31
CA ALA A 17 -28.11 18.30 8.56
C ALA A 17 -26.99 18.19 9.60
N VAL A 18 -27.46 18.07 10.84
CA VAL A 18 -26.87 17.44 12.02
C VAL A 18 -25.49 16.81 11.82
N ALA A 19 -24.53 17.39 12.53
CA ALA A 19 -23.47 16.76 13.30
C ALA A 19 -23.08 15.32 12.93
N GLY A 20 -22.00 15.21 12.18
CA GLY A 20 -21.05 14.10 12.26
C GLY A 20 -19.68 14.65 12.61
N ASP A 21 -19.60 15.37 13.73
CA ASP A 21 -18.35 15.81 14.35
C ASP A 21 -17.63 14.53 14.81
N ASN A 22 -16.92 13.88 13.89
CA ASN A 22 -16.09 12.73 14.21
C ASN A 22 -14.84 13.29 14.86
N LYS A 23 -15.04 13.75 16.10
CA LYS A 23 -14.02 13.98 17.12
C LYS A 23 -12.96 12.94 16.92
N SER A 24 -11.74 13.40 16.60
CA SER A 24 -10.46 12.81 17.00
C SER A 24 -10.65 11.45 17.68
N ALA A 25 -10.94 10.43 16.87
CA ALA A 25 -10.97 9.07 17.38
C ALA A 25 -9.50 8.81 17.71
N ASN A 26 -9.22 8.62 19.00
CA ASN A 26 -7.88 8.31 19.45
C ASN A 26 -7.37 7.15 18.56
N PRO A 27 -6.28 7.30 17.80
CA PRO A 27 -5.85 6.26 16.86
C PRO A 27 -5.57 4.92 17.56
N PHE A 28 -5.45 4.89 18.89
CA PHE A 28 -5.34 3.69 19.71
C PHE A 28 -6.68 3.02 20.09
N SER A 29 -7.84 3.61 19.78
CA SER A 29 -9.13 3.11 20.26
C SER A 29 -9.76 2.04 19.35
N ASN A 30 -9.20 1.79 18.16
CA ASN A 30 -9.74 0.79 17.24
C ASN A 30 -8.65 -0.19 16.79
N HIS A 31 -8.33 -1.12 17.70
CA HIS A 31 -7.37 -2.20 17.50
C HIS A 31 -7.58 -2.94 16.18
N GLN A 32 -8.83 -3.32 15.88
CA GLN A 32 -9.15 -4.14 14.72
C GLN A 32 -8.93 -3.41 13.38
N VAL A 33 -9.19 -2.10 13.32
CA VAL A 33 -8.92 -1.30 12.12
C VAL A 33 -7.42 -1.12 11.93
N ASN A 34 -6.67 -0.93 13.02
CA ASN A 34 -5.21 -0.80 12.96
C ASN A 34 -4.55 -2.10 12.51
N GLU A 35 -4.98 -3.25 13.04
CA GLU A 35 -4.48 -4.57 12.63
C GLU A 35 -4.73 -4.84 11.15
N LYS A 36 -5.94 -4.52 10.65
CA LYS A 36 -6.26 -4.69 9.22
C LYS A 36 -5.36 -3.82 8.34
N ARG A 37 -5.12 -2.57 8.75
CA ARG A 37 -4.24 -1.64 8.04
C ARG A 37 -2.79 -2.12 8.09
N GLU A 38 -2.31 -2.55 9.25
CA GLU A 38 -0.96 -3.07 9.42
C GLU A 38 -0.73 -4.33 8.58
N ARG A 39 -1.70 -5.25 8.59
CA ARG A 39 -1.66 -6.45 7.74
C ARG A 39 -1.63 -6.09 6.25
N GLN A 40 -2.42 -5.10 5.83
CA GLN A 40 -2.37 -4.57 4.47
C GLN A 40 -0.99 -4.00 4.12
N GLU A 41 -0.41 -3.17 4.99
CA GLU A 41 0.95 -2.64 4.77
C GLU A 41 2.01 -3.74 4.75
N ASN A 42 1.85 -4.78 5.58
CA ASN A 42 2.74 -5.94 5.59
C ASN A 42 2.65 -6.74 4.29
N LEU A 43 1.47 -6.85 3.65
CA LEU A 43 1.35 -7.45 2.31
C LEU A 43 2.23 -6.71 1.30
N PHE A 44 2.13 -5.38 1.23
CA PHE A 44 2.92 -4.58 0.31
C PHE A 44 4.42 -4.63 0.62
N ARG A 45 4.79 -4.49 1.90
CA ARG A 45 6.18 -4.55 2.34
C ARG A 45 6.82 -5.90 2.00
N CYS A 46 6.10 -6.99 2.22
CA CYS A 46 6.62 -8.33 1.95
C CYS A 46 6.62 -8.68 0.47
N ALA A 47 5.61 -8.26 -0.30
CA ALA A 47 5.65 -8.31 -1.75
C ALA A 47 6.90 -7.60 -2.29
N ALA A 48 7.12 -6.33 -1.88
CA ALA A 48 8.29 -5.57 -2.29
C ALA A 48 9.62 -6.28 -1.94
N ALA A 49 9.72 -6.82 -0.73
CA ALA A 49 10.91 -7.56 -0.31
C ALA A 49 11.19 -8.79 -1.20
N TYR A 50 10.17 -9.60 -1.51
CA TYR A 50 10.35 -10.75 -2.40
C TYR A 50 10.61 -10.33 -3.85
N GLY A 51 10.05 -9.22 -4.31
CA GLY A 51 10.38 -8.66 -5.62
C GLY A 51 11.87 -8.30 -5.73
N ILE A 52 12.45 -7.72 -4.68
CA ILE A 52 13.90 -7.42 -4.61
C ILE A 52 14.72 -8.72 -4.56
N TRP A 53 14.34 -9.67 -3.70
CA TRP A 53 15.05 -10.97 -3.60
C TRP A 53 14.98 -11.80 -4.88
N MET A 54 13.86 -11.73 -5.61
CA MET A 54 13.71 -12.32 -6.93
C MET A 54 14.77 -11.75 -7.89
N LYS A 55 14.92 -10.42 -7.97
CA LYS A 55 15.94 -9.79 -8.83
C LYS A 55 17.36 -10.13 -8.42
N ILE A 56 17.66 -10.16 -7.13
CA ILE A 56 18.97 -10.61 -6.62
C ILE A 56 19.25 -12.07 -7.04
N ALA A 57 18.27 -12.96 -6.92
CA ALA A 57 18.41 -14.37 -7.30
C ALA A 57 18.58 -14.55 -8.82
N GLU A 58 17.83 -13.78 -9.63
CA GLU A 58 18.02 -13.73 -11.09
C GLU A 58 19.44 -13.30 -11.47
N GLU A 59 19.95 -12.22 -10.87
CA GLU A 59 21.31 -11.70 -11.10
C GLU A 59 22.39 -12.71 -10.71
N LYS A 60 22.17 -13.46 -9.63
CA LYS A 60 23.07 -14.52 -9.15
C LYS A 60 22.89 -15.85 -9.88
N LYS A 61 21.92 -15.94 -10.81
CA LYS A 61 21.58 -17.17 -11.54
C LYS A 61 21.13 -18.32 -10.61
N GLU A 62 20.50 -17.99 -9.50
CA GLU A 62 19.92 -18.94 -8.55
C GLU A 62 18.47 -19.25 -8.94
N ALA A 63 18.28 -20.09 -9.97
CA ALA A 63 16.97 -20.33 -10.58
C ALA A 63 15.88 -20.76 -9.59
N ASP A 64 16.18 -21.71 -8.69
CA ASP A 64 15.24 -22.20 -7.69
C ASP A 64 14.79 -21.08 -6.73
N ASN A 65 15.73 -20.23 -6.31
CA ASN A 65 15.43 -19.09 -5.46
C ASN A 65 14.62 -18.04 -6.19
N ALA A 66 14.98 -17.73 -7.45
CA ALA A 66 14.24 -16.79 -8.29
C ALA A 66 12.78 -17.25 -8.42
N GLN A 67 12.55 -18.52 -8.81
CA GLN A 67 11.21 -19.08 -8.93
C GLN A 67 10.43 -19.02 -7.61
N ARG A 68 11.07 -19.38 -6.48
CA ARG A 68 10.45 -19.31 -5.16
C ARG A 68 10.03 -17.88 -4.81
N TYR A 69 10.88 -16.89 -5.06
CA TYR A 69 10.58 -15.49 -4.76
C TYR A 69 9.55 -14.89 -5.72
N THR A 70 9.56 -15.27 -6.99
CA THR A 70 8.51 -14.91 -7.96
C THR A 70 7.14 -15.35 -7.47
N ALA A 71 6.98 -16.62 -7.08
CA ALA A 71 5.69 -17.13 -6.60
C ALA A 71 5.19 -16.39 -5.35
N ARG A 72 6.11 -16.04 -4.42
CA ARG A 72 5.77 -15.26 -3.22
C ARG A 72 5.40 -13.82 -3.55
N PHE A 73 6.15 -13.19 -4.45
CA PHE A 73 5.87 -11.84 -4.94
C PHE A 73 4.49 -11.77 -5.60
N GLU A 74 4.21 -12.62 -6.58
CA GLU A 74 2.93 -12.62 -7.32
C GLU A 74 1.74 -12.83 -6.39
N LYS A 75 1.85 -13.79 -5.46
CA LYS A 75 0.79 -14.05 -4.48
C LYS A 75 0.53 -12.82 -3.61
N LEU A 76 1.56 -12.25 -2.99
CA LEU A 76 1.39 -11.14 -2.05
C LEU A 76 1.01 -9.84 -2.75
N SER A 77 1.52 -9.57 -3.95
CA SER A 77 1.10 -8.43 -4.77
C SER A 77 -0.39 -8.51 -5.09
N LYS A 78 -0.88 -9.69 -5.48
CA LYS A 78 -2.32 -9.90 -5.74
C LYS A 78 -3.16 -9.75 -4.47
N ASP A 79 -2.71 -10.32 -3.35
CA ASP A 79 -3.39 -10.16 -2.05
C ASP A 79 -3.44 -8.68 -1.63
N ALA A 80 -2.35 -7.93 -1.86
CA ALA A 80 -2.26 -6.49 -1.58
C ALA A 80 -3.22 -5.68 -2.49
N GLN A 81 -3.24 -5.94 -3.79
CA GLN A 81 -4.17 -5.33 -4.75
C GLN A 81 -5.63 -5.58 -4.35
N ASN A 82 -5.98 -6.83 -4.02
CA ASN A 82 -7.32 -7.19 -3.54
C ASN A 82 -7.70 -6.41 -2.27
N SER A 83 -6.74 -6.21 -1.36
CA SER A 83 -6.96 -5.43 -0.14
C SER A 83 -7.20 -3.94 -0.41
N PHE A 84 -6.58 -3.37 -1.44
CA PHE A 84 -6.82 -1.99 -1.89
C PHE A 84 -8.16 -1.87 -2.62
N ALA A 85 -8.50 -2.84 -3.46
CA ALA A 85 -9.80 -2.89 -4.15
C ALA A 85 -10.97 -2.92 -3.16
N ALA A 86 -10.83 -3.63 -2.03
CA ALA A 86 -11.82 -3.64 -0.95
C ALA A 86 -12.04 -2.25 -0.29
N LEU A 87 -11.10 -1.31 -0.47
CA LEU A 87 -11.19 0.08 -0.03
C LEU A 87 -11.61 1.04 -1.15
N GLY A 88 -11.99 0.52 -2.32
CA GLY A 88 -12.36 1.31 -3.49
C GLY A 88 -11.17 1.92 -4.24
N LYS A 89 -9.94 1.48 -3.95
CA LYS A 89 -8.74 1.94 -4.65
C LYS A 89 -8.50 1.13 -5.93
N GLY A 90 -7.99 1.79 -6.96
CA GLY A 90 -7.67 1.17 -8.24
C GLY A 90 -6.35 0.39 -8.23
N GLU A 91 -6.16 -0.44 -9.25
CA GLU A 91 -4.92 -1.21 -9.48
C GLU A 91 -3.69 -0.30 -9.54
N ASN A 92 -3.75 0.79 -10.30
CA ASN A 92 -2.66 1.78 -10.38
C ASN A 92 -2.27 2.35 -9.00
N GLU A 93 -3.22 2.54 -8.09
CA GLU A 93 -2.91 3.02 -6.74
C GLU A 93 -2.19 1.94 -5.91
N ALA A 94 -2.58 0.68 -6.06
CA ALA A 94 -1.91 -0.44 -5.41
C ALA A 94 -0.49 -0.61 -5.95
N ASP A 95 -0.30 -0.53 -7.26
CA ASP A 95 1.01 -0.67 -7.89
C ASP A 95 1.96 0.47 -7.51
N ASN A 96 1.46 1.72 -7.49
CA ASN A 96 2.22 2.86 -7.00
C ASN A 96 2.61 2.70 -5.52
N HIS A 97 1.70 2.16 -4.70
CA HIS A 97 1.98 1.90 -3.28
C HIS A 97 3.02 0.79 -3.10
N LEU A 98 2.94 -0.28 -3.90
CA LEU A 98 3.94 -1.34 -3.93
C LEU A 98 5.31 -0.81 -4.36
N GLN A 99 5.38 -0.02 -5.44
CA GLN A 99 6.62 0.57 -5.93
C GLN A 99 7.26 1.47 -4.86
N LYS A 100 6.46 2.25 -4.13
CA LYS A 100 6.96 3.06 -3.02
C LYS A 100 7.63 2.22 -1.92
N HIS A 101 7.10 1.03 -1.62
CA HIS A 101 7.74 0.10 -0.67
C HIS A 101 9.05 -0.47 -1.24
N VAL A 102 9.10 -0.79 -2.53
CA VAL A 102 10.35 -1.19 -3.22
C VAL A 102 11.40 -0.09 -3.10
N ASP A 103 11.07 1.14 -3.49
CA ASP A 103 11.99 2.27 -3.45
C ASP A 103 12.51 2.54 -2.03
N THR A 104 11.62 2.45 -1.04
CA THR A 104 11.96 2.62 0.37
C THR A 104 12.93 1.55 0.85
N LEU A 105 12.65 0.28 0.53
CA LEU A 105 13.51 -0.84 0.92
C LEU A 105 14.87 -0.76 0.23
N VAL A 106 14.93 -0.44 -1.06
CA VAL A 106 16.19 -0.26 -1.80
C VAL A 106 17.02 0.86 -1.19
N LYS A 107 16.41 2.01 -0.89
CA LYS A 107 17.08 3.13 -0.22
C LYS A 107 17.69 2.71 1.11
N PHE A 108 16.95 1.98 1.94
CA PHE A 108 17.46 1.51 3.23
C PHE A 108 18.53 0.44 3.07
N ALA A 109 18.36 -0.52 2.16
CA ALA A 109 19.34 -1.56 1.87
C ALA A 109 20.68 -1.00 1.39
N THR A 110 20.64 0.14 0.67
CA THR A 110 21.84 0.83 0.20
C THR A 110 22.62 1.46 1.37
N SER A 111 21.93 1.83 2.44
CA SER A 111 22.53 2.42 3.64
C SER A 111 22.93 1.36 4.69
N ASP A 112 22.17 0.27 4.77
CA ASP A 112 22.40 -0.85 5.68
C ASP A 112 21.99 -2.18 5.03
N GLY A 113 22.98 -3.01 4.73
CA GLY A 113 22.79 -4.32 4.10
C GLY A 113 21.98 -5.33 4.93
N HIS A 114 21.79 -5.09 6.23
CA HIS A 114 21.02 -5.99 7.10
C HIS A 114 19.50 -5.81 6.97
N VAL A 115 19.04 -4.70 6.36
CA VAL A 115 17.62 -4.40 6.24
C VAL A 115 16.88 -5.46 5.42
N LEU A 116 17.40 -5.84 4.24
CA LEU A 116 16.72 -6.83 3.38
C LEU A 116 16.64 -8.22 4.01
N PRO A 117 17.71 -8.79 4.60
CA PRO A 117 17.62 -10.04 5.36
C PRO A 117 16.61 -9.97 6.52
N ALA A 118 16.63 -8.91 7.32
CA ALA A 118 15.73 -8.78 8.47
C ALA A 118 14.25 -8.71 8.03
N ILE A 119 13.94 -7.95 6.99
CA ILE A 119 12.59 -7.87 6.42
C ILE A 119 12.18 -9.22 5.82
N LYS A 120 13.08 -9.92 5.12
CA LYS A 120 12.77 -11.26 4.61
C LYS A 120 12.41 -12.23 5.75
N THR A 121 13.20 -12.25 6.83
CA THR A 121 12.90 -13.10 8.00
C THR A 121 11.57 -12.75 8.66
N PHE A 122 11.20 -11.48 8.70
CA PHE A 122 9.85 -11.07 9.11
C PHE A 122 8.79 -11.64 8.17
N CYS A 123 8.95 -11.45 6.85
CA CYS A 123 7.98 -11.89 5.85
C CYS A 123 7.82 -13.41 5.76
N ASP A 124 8.90 -14.18 5.96
CA ASP A 124 8.85 -15.64 6.01
C ASP A 124 8.02 -16.15 7.21
N ARG A 125 7.95 -15.37 8.30
CA ARG A 125 7.14 -15.70 9.49
C ARG A 125 5.69 -15.24 9.35
N GLU A 126 5.50 -14.03 8.83
CA GLU A 126 4.18 -13.42 8.70
C GLU A 126 3.35 -14.06 7.56
N PHE A 127 4.03 -14.47 6.48
CA PHE A 127 3.42 -15.06 5.29
C PHE A 127 4.18 -16.34 4.89
N PRO A 128 3.95 -17.46 5.62
CA PRO A 128 4.65 -18.73 5.39
C PRO A 128 4.39 -19.32 3.99
#